data_AF-A0A1J5LHA8-F1
#
_entry.id   AF-A0A1J5LHA8-F1
#
_cell.length_a   1.000
_cell.length_b   1.000
_cell.length_c   1.000
_cell.angle_alpha   90.00
_cell.angle_beta   90.00
_cell.angle_gamma   90.00
#
_symmetry.space_group_name_H-M   'P 1'
#
loop_
_entity.id
_entity.type
_entity.pdbx_description
1 polymer ?
#
loop_
_entity_poly.entity_id
_entity_poly.type
_entity_poly.pdbx_seq_one_letter_code
_entity_poly.pdbx_strand_id
1 'polypeptide(L)'
;MSKSYLLLIVTFVLFWSCTQTQNNTSHLTIIDNSKDIGNIQIIRPIDGMIIWENNSDSIQANQEGNYNYKLNIQSPEIIKLIINNERLNMVIQPNQSYELLVTDSNLKFMGSNAEGNNLLNEFNRPANGTIKEAQLFVNDSTATLLKQKIDSFKTSDLKKLDQLLTQNDIDATFYDMVANEIN
;
A
#
# COMPACT_ATOMS: atom_id res chain seq x y z
N MET A 1 -20.65 49.52 -26.66
CA MET A 1 -19.75 48.45 -26.17
C MET A 1 -20.31 47.12 -26.66
N SER A 2 -19.54 46.41 -27.50
CA SER A 2 -20.05 45.31 -28.32
C SER A 2 -20.31 44.05 -27.47
N LYS A 3 -21.41 43.35 -27.79
CA LYS A 3 -21.81 42.07 -27.19
C LYS A 3 -20.68 41.01 -27.21
N SER A 4 -19.70 41.19 -28.07
CA SER A 4 -18.49 40.35 -28.19
C SER A 4 -17.58 40.38 -26.95
N TYR A 5 -17.50 41.50 -26.23
CA TYR A 5 -16.65 41.59 -25.02
C TYR A 5 -17.23 40.82 -23.84
N LEU A 6 -18.57 40.78 -23.73
CA LEU A 6 -19.25 40.09 -22.63
C LEU A 6 -19.10 38.56 -22.76
N LEU A 7 -19.06 38.06 -23.99
CA LEU A 7 -18.86 36.63 -24.28
C LEU A 7 -17.43 36.15 -23.95
N LEU A 8 -16.44 37.04 -24.13
CA LEU A 8 -15.03 36.77 -23.87
C LEU A 8 -14.71 36.73 -22.36
N ILE A 9 -15.38 37.58 -21.58
CA ILE A 9 -15.25 37.59 -20.11
C ILE A 9 -15.87 36.32 -19.51
N VAL A 10 -17.05 35.90 -20.00
CA VAL A 10 -17.72 34.68 -19.51
C VAL A 10 -16.92 33.42 -19.85
N THR A 11 -16.27 33.35 -21.00
CA THR A 11 -15.39 32.20 -21.34
C THR A 11 -14.16 32.16 -20.45
N PHE A 12 -13.55 33.29 -20.11
CA PHE A 12 -12.36 33.33 -19.25
C PHE A 12 -12.66 32.87 -17.80
N VAL A 13 -13.84 33.20 -17.27
CA VAL A 13 -14.28 32.76 -15.93
C VAL A 13 -14.52 31.24 -15.88
N LEU A 14 -15.00 30.63 -16.96
CA LEU A 14 -15.22 29.18 -17.04
C LEU A 14 -13.91 28.38 -17.08
N PHE A 15 -12.83 28.92 -17.67
CA PHE A 15 -11.51 28.27 -17.67
C PHE A 15 -10.79 28.33 -16.31
N TRP A 16 -11.13 29.29 -15.44
CA TRP A 16 -10.53 29.40 -14.10
C TRP A 16 -11.21 28.54 -13.04
N SER A 17 -12.44 28.07 -13.29
CA SER A 17 -13.19 27.30 -12.29
C SER A 17 -12.88 25.79 -12.26
N CYS A 18 -11.93 25.30 -13.07
CA CYS A 18 -11.68 23.87 -13.25
C CYS A 18 -10.24 23.43 -12.90
N THR A 19 -9.61 24.09 -11.93
CA THR A 19 -8.44 23.53 -11.24
C THR A 19 -8.82 23.21 -9.80
N GLN A 20 -9.66 22.19 -9.60
CA GLN A 20 -9.68 21.50 -8.32
C GLN A 20 -8.34 20.76 -8.23
N THR A 21 -7.44 21.28 -7.41
CA THR A 21 -6.25 20.54 -6.99
C THR A 21 -6.76 19.24 -6.36
N GLN A 22 -6.63 18.12 -7.07
CA GLN A 22 -6.94 16.81 -6.51
C GLN A 22 -6.02 16.64 -5.31
N ASN A 23 -6.59 16.76 -4.12
CA ASN A 23 -5.94 16.31 -2.92
C ASN A 23 -5.74 14.80 -3.12
N ASN A 24 -4.49 14.34 -3.06
CA ASN A 24 -4.11 12.93 -3.23
C ASN A 24 -3.46 12.45 -1.93
N THR A 25 -3.99 12.93 -0.80
CA THR A 25 -3.49 12.64 0.54
C THR A 25 -4.20 11.41 1.08
N SER A 26 -3.42 10.45 1.51
CA SER A 26 -3.89 9.25 2.19
C SER A 26 -3.49 9.32 3.65
N HIS A 27 -4.32 8.74 4.51
CA HIS A 27 -4.17 8.82 5.95
C HIS A 27 -3.89 7.43 6.52
N LEU A 28 -2.83 7.31 7.31
CA LEU A 28 -2.56 6.14 8.14
C LEU A 28 -2.64 6.54 9.60
N THR A 29 -3.50 5.87 10.34
CA THR A 29 -3.65 6.01 11.79
C THR A 29 -3.22 4.72 12.46
N ILE A 30 -2.30 4.79 13.42
CA ILE A 30 -1.87 3.62 14.19
C ILE A 30 -2.34 3.82 15.62
N ILE A 31 -3.17 2.88 16.06
CA ILE A 31 -3.84 2.88 17.36
C ILE A 31 -3.06 1.93 18.27
N ASP A 32 -2.38 2.50 19.26
CA ASP A 32 -1.59 1.76 20.23
C ASP A 32 -2.41 1.38 21.47
N ASN A 33 -2.76 0.11 21.60
CA ASN A 33 -3.35 -0.42 22.83
C ASN A 33 -2.36 -1.17 23.73
N SER A 34 -1.12 -1.40 23.29
CA SER A 34 -0.08 -2.12 24.06
C SER A 34 0.80 -1.20 24.92
N LYS A 35 0.80 0.12 24.62
CA LYS A 35 1.59 1.16 25.32
C LYS A 35 3.11 0.97 25.24
N ASP A 36 3.59 0.23 24.24
CA ASP A 36 5.02 -0.03 24.02
C ASP A 36 5.34 -0.06 22.52
N ILE A 37 4.77 0.88 21.75
CA ILE A 37 5.24 1.09 20.39
C ILE A 37 6.44 2.05 20.42
N GLY A 38 7.58 1.55 19.97
CA GLY A 38 8.79 2.36 19.81
C GLY A 38 8.70 3.28 18.60
N ASN A 39 9.73 3.25 17.76
CA ASN A 39 9.76 4.02 16.51
C ASN A 39 9.00 3.26 15.41
N ILE A 40 8.08 3.93 14.74
CA ILE A 40 7.40 3.42 13.54
C ILE A 40 8.13 3.99 12.33
N GLN A 41 8.57 3.11 11.42
CA GLN A 41 9.18 3.54 10.17
C GLN A 41 8.33 3.13 8.97
N ILE A 42 8.21 4.03 8.01
CA ILE A 42 7.57 3.77 6.72
C ILE A 42 8.63 3.83 5.66
N ILE A 43 8.78 2.76 4.88
CA ILE A 43 9.68 2.70 3.74
C ILE A 43 8.84 2.62 2.47
N ARG A 44 9.11 3.53 1.53
CA ARG A 44 8.51 3.50 0.18
C ARG A 44 9.55 3.02 -0.85
N PRO A 45 9.47 1.76 -1.31
CA PRO A 45 10.38 1.24 -2.33
C PRO A 45 10.20 1.99 -3.66
N ILE A 46 11.30 2.24 -4.38
CA ILE A 46 11.27 2.77 -5.75
C ILE A 46 11.42 1.59 -6.69
N ASP A 47 10.43 1.34 -7.56
CA ASP A 47 10.39 0.20 -8.48
C ASP A 47 10.59 -1.17 -7.79
N GLY A 48 10.14 -1.28 -6.54
CA GLY A 48 10.32 -2.48 -5.72
C GLY A 48 11.70 -2.62 -5.08
N MET A 49 12.63 -1.70 -5.32
CA MET A 49 13.95 -1.69 -4.69
C MET A 49 13.99 -0.71 -3.51
N ILE A 50 14.55 -1.15 -2.39
CA ILE A 50 14.87 -0.29 -1.25
C ILE A 50 16.28 0.26 -1.50
N ILE A 51 16.36 1.50 -1.99
CA ILE A 51 17.63 2.15 -2.32
C ILE A 51 18.02 3.08 -1.15
N TRP A 52 19.09 2.74 -0.43
CA TRP A 52 19.82 3.61 0.50
C TRP A 52 18.97 4.36 1.55
N GLU A 53 17.99 3.71 2.19
CA GLU A 53 17.12 4.30 3.24
C GLU A 53 16.38 5.60 2.86
N ASN A 54 16.48 6.05 1.60
CA ASN A 54 16.18 7.42 1.19
C ASN A 54 14.69 7.80 1.15
N ASN A 55 13.80 6.84 1.39
CA ASN A 55 12.37 7.07 1.53
C ASN A 55 11.84 6.45 2.83
N SER A 56 12.63 6.54 3.90
CA SER A 56 12.20 6.15 5.23
C SER A 56 11.71 7.37 5.99
N ASP A 57 10.44 7.35 6.40
CA ASP A 57 9.87 8.35 7.30
C ASP A 57 9.62 7.71 8.67
N SER A 58 10.03 8.40 9.73
CA SER A 58 9.71 8.02 11.11
C SER A 58 8.43 8.73 11.55
N ILE A 59 7.46 7.97 12.06
CA ILE A 59 6.24 8.51 12.62
C ILE A 59 6.40 8.64 14.13
N GLN A 60 6.14 9.84 14.64
CA GLN A 60 6.11 10.11 16.07
C GLN A 60 4.66 10.14 16.56
N ALA A 61 4.45 9.73 17.81
CA ALA A 61 3.15 9.82 18.45
C ALA A 61 2.71 11.29 18.56
N ASN A 62 1.42 11.53 18.39
CA ASN A 62 0.80 12.81 18.70
C ASN A 62 0.62 12.99 20.22
N GLN A 63 0.05 14.13 20.63
CA GLN A 63 -0.16 14.43 22.06
C GLN A 63 -1.13 13.47 22.78
N GLU A 64 -1.93 12.72 22.03
CA GLU A 64 -2.89 11.74 22.53
C GLU A 64 -2.31 10.31 22.56
N GLY A 65 -1.06 10.11 22.12
CA GLY A 65 -0.44 8.80 22.00
C GLY A 65 -0.80 8.06 20.70
N ASN A 66 -1.49 8.70 19.77
CA ASN A 66 -1.84 8.12 18.46
C ASN A 66 -0.81 8.50 17.40
N TYR A 67 -0.52 7.61 16.46
CA TYR A 67 0.41 7.92 15.36
C TYR A 67 -0.40 8.21 14.10
N ASN A 68 -0.47 9.49 13.73
CA ASN A 68 -1.19 9.95 12.55
C ASN A 68 -0.20 10.38 11.50
N TYR A 69 -0.25 9.76 10.33
CA TYR A 69 0.67 10.06 9.25
C TYR A 69 -0.10 10.28 7.94
N LYS A 70 0.37 11.27 7.17
CA LYS A 70 -0.27 11.70 5.92
C LYS A 70 0.71 11.48 4.78
N LEU A 71 0.30 10.70 3.78
CA LEU A 71 1.10 10.45 2.59
C LEU A 71 0.47 11.11 1.39
N ASN A 72 1.26 11.90 0.67
CA ASN A 72 0.89 12.37 -0.66
C ASN A 72 1.33 11.30 -1.67
N ILE A 73 0.37 10.57 -2.23
CA ILE A 73 0.61 9.50 -3.21
C ILE A 73 -0.25 9.72 -4.45
N GLN A 74 0.36 9.66 -5.63
CA GLN A 74 -0.35 9.93 -6.89
C GLN A 74 -0.98 8.66 -7.49
N SER A 75 -0.42 7.50 -7.14
CA SER A 75 -0.87 6.19 -7.56
C SER A 75 -0.82 5.21 -6.38
N PRO A 76 -1.50 4.06 -6.48
CA PRO A 76 -1.33 2.97 -5.52
C PRO A 76 0.14 2.54 -5.41
N GLU A 77 0.61 2.33 -4.19
CA GLU A 77 1.98 1.94 -3.88
C GLU A 77 1.99 0.85 -2.78
N ILE A 78 2.94 -0.09 -2.84
CA ILE A 78 3.21 -1.02 -1.73
C ILE A 78 4.29 -0.39 -0.87
N ILE A 79 3.97 -0.13 0.38
CA ILE A 79 4.88 0.41 1.38
C ILE A 79 5.24 -0.68 2.39
N LYS A 80 6.38 -0.51 3.06
CA LYS A 80 6.75 -1.32 4.22
C LYS A 80 6.59 -0.50 5.49
N LEU A 81 5.87 -1.06 6.48
CA LEU A 81 5.79 -0.53 7.83
C LEU A 81 6.72 -1.35 8.72
N ILE A 82 7.53 -0.68 9.53
CA ILE A 82 8.37 -1.31 10.56
C ILE A 82 7.86 -0.85 11.92
N ILE A 83 7.37 -1.79 12.72
CA ILE A 83 6.83 -1.54 14.07
C ILE A 83 7.40 -2.61 14.99
N ASN A 84 8.11 -2.21 16.04
CA ASN A 84 8.69 -3.14 17.03
C ASN A 84 9.48 -4.31 16.40
N ASN A 85 10.27 -4.01 15.35
CA ASN A 85 11.04 -4.95 14.51
C ASN A 85 10.21 -5.86 13.59
N GLU A 86 8.89 -5.82 13.64
CA GLU A 86 8.04 -6.48 12.65
C GLU A 86 7.99 -5.67 11.37
N ARG A 87 8.05 -6.36 10.22
CA ARG A 87 7.96 -5.74 8.89
C ARG A 87 6.65 -6.15 8.25
N LEU A 88 5.78 -5.17 8.00
CA LEU A 88 4.52 -5.36 7.32
C LEU A 88 4.57 -4.75 5.94
N ASN A 89 3.99 -5.41 4.94
CA ASN A 89 3.69 -4.82 3.65
C ASN A 89 2.26 -4.25 3.68
N MET A 90 2.05 -3.12 3.03
CA MET A 90 0.74 -2.49 2.95
C MET A 90 0.57 -1.86 1.58
N VAL A 91 -0.59 -2.05 0.96
CA VAL A 91 -0.99 -1.27 -0.22
C VAL A 91 -1.68 -0.01 0.26
N ILE A 92 -1.17 1.14 -0.18
CA ILE A 92 -1.76 2.45 0.06
C ILE A 92 -2.24 3.03 -1.26
N GLN A 93 -3.46 3.59 -1.28
CA GLN A 93 -4.09 4.16 -2.46
C GLN A 93 -4.47 5.63 -2.20
N PRO A 94 -4.44 6.50 -3.22
CA PRO A 94 -4.78 7.91 -3.06
C PRO A 94 -6.16 8.09 -2.44
N ASN A 95 -6.27 9.05 -1.51
CA ASN A 95 -7.54 9.46 -0.89
C ASN A 95 -8.22 8.39 -0.03
N GLN A 96 -7.45 7.39 0.41
CA GLN A 96 -7.92 6.37 1.34
C GLN A 96 -7.44 6.64 2.77
N SER A 97 -8.20 6.10 3.72
CA SER A 97 -7.85 6.12 5.14
C SER A 97 -7.70 4.69 5.64
N TYR A 98 -6.62 4.48 6.38
CA TYR A 98 -6.22 3.18 6.89
C TYR A 98 -5.96 3.29 8.39
N GLU A 99 -6.30 2.21 9.08
CA GLU A 99 -6.07 2.07 10.50
C GLU A 99 -5.24 0.80 10.74
N LEU A 100 -4.29 0.87 11.67
CA LEU A 100 -3.55 -0.28 12.14
C LEU A 100 -3.68 -0.37 13.65
N LEU A 101 -4.34 -1.43 14.10
CA LEU A 101 -4.49 -1.72 15.52
C LEU A 101 -3.29 -2.54 16.00
N VAL A 102 -2.61 -2.03 17.01
CA VAL A 102 -1.49 -2.70 17.66
C VAL A 102 -1.92 -3.16 19.05
N THR A 103 -1.78 -4.47 19.28
CA THR A 103 -2.06 -5.12 20.57
C THR A 103 -0.83 -5.92 21.01
N ASP A 104 -0.79 -6.33 22.28
CA ASP A 104 0.36 -7.03 22.88
C ASP A 104 0.82 -8.28 22.11
N SER A 105 -0.06 -8.89 21.32
CA SER A 105 0.22 -10.13 20.60
C SER A 105 0.01 -10.08 19.10
N ASN A 106 -0.55 -9.00 18.54
CA ASN A 106 -0.97 -8.96 17.13
C ASN A 106 -1.03 -7.54 16.56
N LEU A 107 -0.75 -7.43 15.27
CA LEU A 107 -1.00 -6.27 14.41
C LEU A 107 -2.17 -6.60 13.47
N LYS A 108 -3.17 -5.70 13.37
CA LYS A 108 -4.33 -5.90 12.50
C LYS A 108 -4.71 -4.64 11.73
N PHE A 109 -4.78 -4.73 10.41
CA PHE A 109 -5.27 -3.65 9.58
C PHE A 109 -6.80 -3.51 9.70
N MET A 110 -7.26 -2.27 9.63
CA MET A 110 -8.65 -1.83 9.72
C MET A 110 -8.92 -0.75 8.66
N GLY A 111 -10.20 -0.57 8.30
CA GLY A 111 -10.63 0.39 7.28
C GLY A 111 -10.51 -0.15 5.86
N SER A 112 -10.12 0.70 4.91
CA SER A 112 -10.08 0.37 3.49
C SER A 112 -9.12 -0.77 3.17
N ASN A 113 -9.59 -1.78 2.44
CA ASN A 113 -8.81 -2.96 2.03
C ASN A 113 -8.11 -3.68 3.20
N ALA A 114 -8.67 -3.62 4.41
CA ALA A 114 -8.08 -4.18 5.62
C ALA A 114 -7.75 -5.69 5.48
N GLU A 115 -8.72 -6.48 5.01
CA GLU A 115 -8.53 -7.92 4.82
C GLU A 115 -7.48 -8.23 3.75
N GLY A 116 -7.40 -7.41 2.70
CA GLY A 116 -6.33 -7.52 1.71
C GLY A 116 -4.95 -7.25 2.30
N ASN A 117 -4.81 -6.20 3.12
CA ASN A 117 -3.56 -5.89 3.80
C ASN A 117 -3.18 -6.95 4.84
N ASN A 118 -4.15 -7.53 5.56
CA ASN A 118 -3.90 -8.66 6.46
C ASN A 118 -3.38 -9.86 5.65
N LEU A 119 -4.08 -10.24 4.57
CA LEU A 119 -3.69 -11.35 3.69
C LEU A 119 -2.28 -11.16 3.10
N LEU A 120 -1.93 -9.94 2.68
CA LEU A 120 -0.61 -9.63 2.12
C LEU A 120 0.54 -9.99 3.07
N ASN A 121 0.31 -9.92 4.39
CA ASN A 121 1.29 -10.24 5.42
C ASN A 121 1.27 -11.71 5.85
N GLU A 122 0.27 -12.49 5.42
CA GLU A 122 0.24 -13.94 5.59
C GLU A 122 0.99 -14.68 4.47
N PHE A 123 1.24 -14.03 3.34
CA PHE A 123 1.98 -14.63 2.24
C PHE A 123 3.41 -14.97 2.67
N ASN A 124 3.76 -16.25 2.57
CA ASN A 124 5.02 -16.78 3.06
C ASN A 124 6.16 -16.43 2.07
N ARG A 125 6.67 -15.19 2.15
CA ARG A 125 7.68 -14.62 1.23
C ARG A 125 8.98 -14.29 1.97
N PRO A 126 10.15 -14.44 1.32
CA PRO A 126 11.43 -14.03 1.92
C PRO A 126 11.42 -12.52 2.23
N ALA A 127 11.82 -12.16 3.45
CA ALA A 127 11.65 -10.83 4.05
C ALA A 127 12.25 -9.64 3.25
N ASN A 128 13.17 -9.92 2.32
CA ASN A 128 13.98 -8.91 1.64
C ASN A 128 13.70 -8.77 0.14
N GLY A 129 12.92 -9.68 -0.47
CA GLY A 129 12.73 -9.71 -1.92
C GLY A 129 11.37 -9.19 -2.37
N THR A 130 11.35 -8.52 -3.52
CA THR A 130 10.15 -8.48 -4.38
C THR A 130 10.04 -9.81 -5.11
N ILE A 131 8.87 -10.12 -5.67
CA ILE A 131 8.64 -11.40 -6.40
C ILE A 131 9.63 -11.60 -7.56
N LYS A 132 10.28 -10.53 -8.03
CA LYS A 132 11.32 -10.57 -9.05
C LYS A 132 12.58 -11.37 -8.68
N GLU A 133 12.85 -11.64 -7.40
CA GLU A 133 14.08 -12.34 -6.98
C GLU A 133 14.01 -13.88 -7.03
N ALA A 134 12.83 -14.47 -7.26
CA ALA A 134 12.67 -15.92 -7.42
C ALA A 134 13.35 -16.48 -8.68
N GLN A 135 13.88 -15.61 -9.55
CA GLN A 135 14.56 -15.98 -10.81
C GLN A 135 16.03 -16.42 -10.64
N LEU A 136 16.59 -16.43 -9.42
CA LEU A 136 17.99 -16.79 -9.19
C LEU A 136 18.30 -18.30 -9.20
N PHE A 137 17.30 -19.18 -9.37
CA PHE A 137 17.47 -20.63 -9.26
C PHE A 137 17.08 -21.36 -10.55
N VAL A 138 17.86 -21.18 -11.63
CA VAL A 138 17.51 -21.69 -12.98
C VAL A 138 18.19 -23.02 -13.34
N ASN A 139 19.21 -23.49 -12.62
CA ASN A 139 19.98 -24.64 -13.12
C ASN A 139 19.83 -25.91 -12.27
N ASP A 140 19.39 -26.95 -13.00
CA ASP A 140 19.28 -28.37 -12.65
C ASP A 140 17.99 -28.79 -11.93
N SER A 141 17.39 -29.88 -12.43
CA SER A 141 16.21 -30.69 -12.02
C SER A 141 15.33 -30.25 -10.82
N THR A 142 15.93 -29.71 -9.76
CA THR A 142 15.36 -28.79 -8.77
C THR A 142 14.57 -27.61 -9.36
N ALA A 143 14.97 -27.04 -10.49
CA ALA A 143 14.34 -25.84 -11.06
C ALA A 143 12.88 -26.08 -11.47
N THR A 144 12.55 -27.26 -12.01
CA THR A 144 11.17 -27.61 -12.37
C THR A 144 10.31 -27.82 -11.14
N LEU A 145 10.82 -28.51 -10.12
CA LEU A 145 10.11 -28.69 -8.84
C LEU A 145 9.93 -27.37 -8.09
N LEU A 146 10.95 -26.51 -8.14
CA LEU A 146 10.89 -25.16 -7.60
C LEU A 146 9.86 -24.31 -8.35
N LYS A 147 9.88 -24.33 -9.68
CA LYS A 147 8.89 -23.64 -10.52
C LYS A 147 7.48 -24.11 -10.19
N GLN A 148 7.24 -25.42 -10.13
CA GLN A 148 5.94 -25.99 -9.76
C GLN A 148 5.49 -25.53 -8.37
N LYS A 149 6.42 -25.47 -7.40
CA LYS A 149 6.12 -25.00 -6.05
C LYS A 149 5.81 -23.50 -6.02
N ILE A 150 6.56 -22.69 -6.76
CA ILE A 150 6.28 -21.25 -6.96
C ILE A 150 4.91 -21.06 -7.60
N ASP A 151 4.62 -21.76 -8.70
CA ASP A 151 3.34 -21.68 -9.42
C ASP A 151 2.18 -22.11 -8.51
N SER A 152 2.38 -23.13 -7.67
CA SER A 152 1.40 -23.54 -6.66
C SER A 152 1.15 -22.47 -5.60
N PHE A 153 2.19 -21.75 -5.15
CA PHE A 153 2.01 -20.63 -4.23
C PHE A 153 1.29 -19.46 -4.90
N LYS A 154 1.70 -19.08 -6.12
CA LYS A 154 1.02 -18.03 -6.90
C LYS A 154 -0.45 -18.33 -7.08
N THR A 155 -0.78 -19.57 -7.48
CA THR A 155 -2.18 -20.00 -7.68
C THR A 155 -2.98 -19.94 -6.36
N SER A 156 -2.37 -20.37 -5.25
CA SER A 156 -3.00 -20.30 -3.93
C SER A 156 -3.25 -18.85 -3.49
N ASP A 157 -2.26 -17.97 -3.64
CA ASP A 157 -2.34 -16.56 -3.26
C ASP A 157 -3.37 -15.81 -4.10
N LEU A 158 -3.36 -16.01 -5.44
CA LEU A 158 -4.35 -15.43 -6.34
C LEU A 158 -5.77 -15.88 -6.00
N LYS A 159 -5.95 -17.17 -5.70
CA LYS A 159 -7.27 -17.69 -5.32
C LYS A 159 -7.81 -17.02 -4.04
N LYS A 160 -6.96 -16.76 -3.05
CA LYS A 160 -7.37 -16.03 -1.83
C LYS A 160 -7.71 -14.58 -2.17
N LEU A 161 -6.93 -13.94 -3.04
CA LEU A 161 -7.16 -12.57 -3.49
C LEU A 161 -8.48 -12.44 -4.29
N ASP A 162 -8.77 -13.38 -5.18
CA ASP A 162 -10.04 -13.48 -5.93
C ASP A 162 -11.25 -13.57 -5.00
N GLN A 163 -11.12 -14.31 -3.90
CA GLN A 163 -12.18 -14.45 -2.91
C GLN A 163 -12.48 -13.10 -2.25
N LEU A 164 -11.46 -12.37 -1.81
CA LEU A 164 -11.63 -11.04 -1.20
C LEU A 164 -12.27 -10.05 -2.19
N LEU A 165 -11.85 -10.06 -3.46
CA LEU A 165 -12.46 -9.21 -4.49
C LEU A 165 -13.94 -9.56 -4.71
N THR A 166 -14.26 -10.84 -4.81
CA THR A 166 -15.65 -11.31 -5.00
C THR A 166 -16.54 -10.98 -3.81
N GLN A 167 -15.97 -10.96 -2.60
CA GLN A 167 -16.65 -10.59 -1.35
C GLN A 167 -16.77 -9.07 -1.18
N ASN A 168 -16.11 -8.27 -2.03
CA ASN A 168 -15.96 -6.81 -1.90
C ASN A 168 -15.20 -6.38 -0.63
N ASP A 169 -14.36 -7.27 -0.09
CA ASP A 169 -13.48 -6.96 1.05
C ASP A 169 -12.25 -6.15 0.59
N ILE A 170 -11.93 -6.23 -0.70
CA ILE A 170 -10.95 -5.38 -1.39
C ILE A 170 -11.55 -4.77 -2.66
N ASP A 171 -11.01 -3.63 -3.08
CA ASP A 171 -11.34 -3.03 -4.38
C ASP A 171 -10.48 -3.59 -5.53
N ALA A 172 -10.91 -3.29 -6.77
CA ALA A 172 -10.23 -3.75 -7.98
C ALA A 172 -8.81 -3.19 -8.12
N THR A 173 -8.57 -1.96 -7.66
CA THR A 173 -7.24 -1.33 -7.72
C THR A 173 -6.24 -2.02 -6.80
N PHE A 174 -6.69 -2.43 -5.61
CA PHE A 174 -5.92 -3.25 -4.68
C PHE A 174 -5.65 -4.62 -5.31
N TYR A 175 -6.68 -5.26 -5.85
CA TYR A 175 -6.56 -6.56 -6.51
C TYR A 175 -5.50 -6.51 -7.63
N ASP A 176 -5.63 -5.58 -8.58
CA ASP A 176 -4.73 -5.47 -9.72
C ASP A 176 -3.28 -5.27 -9.28
N MET A 177 -3.06 -4.46 -8.24
CA MET A 177 -1.73 -4.21 -7.72
C MET A 177 -1.11 -5.47 -7.12
N VAL A 178 -1.82 -6.18 -6.25
CA VAL A 178 -1.30 -7.37 -5.58
C VAL A 178 -1.19 -8.55 -6.55
N ALA A 179 -2.12 -8.72 -7.47
CA ALA A 179 -2.06 -9.73 -8.52
C ALA A 179 -0.87 -9.52 -9.45
N ASN A 180 -0.55 -8.28 -9.81
CA ASN A 180 0.64 -7.95 -10.60
C ASN A 180 1.94 -8.24 -9.83
N GLU A 181 1.96 -8.04 -8.51
CA GLU A 181 3.11 -8.44 -7.71
C GLU A 181 3.24 -9.97 -7.64
N ILE A 182 2.13 -10.72 -7.54
CA ILE A 182 2.13 -12.20 -7.51
C ILE A 182 2.69 -12.82 -8.80
N ASN A 183 2.40 -12.23 -9.96
CA ASN A 183 2.74 -12.77 -11.28
C ASN A 183 4.19 -12.51 -11.70
#